data_AF-A0A9E2XYH2-F1
#
_entry.id   AF-A0A9E2XYH2-F1
#
_cell.length_a   1.000
_cell.length_b   1.000
_cell.length_c   1.000
_cell.angle_alpha   90.00
_cell.angle_beta   90.00
_cell.angle_gamma   90.00
#
_symmetry.space_group_name_H-M   'P 1'
#
loop_
_entity.id
_entity.type
_entity.pdbx_description
1 polymer ?
#
loop_
_entity_poly.entity_id
_entity_poly.type
_entity_poly.pdbx_seq_one_letter_code
_entity_poly.pdbx_strand_id
1 'polypeptide(L)'
;MRRSLTRIRTSHVGRLPPPKGWADMPARLAGAEITDPVVIAAKVTPAIAEMVKKQVEVGIDCVGDGEFWTARNLAHYAAHFTGVEARPVAPDEPPTTRHSTRERDEFPDFLRA
;
A
#
# COMPACT_ATOMS: atom_id res chain seq x y z
N MET A 1 -11.93 -7.56 -13.89
CA MET A 1 -11.22 -7.18 -15.14
C MET A 1 -12.08 -7.49 -16.37
N ARG A 2 -12.10 -6.65 -17.42
CA ARG A 2 -12.92 -6.87 -18.64
C ARG A 2 -12.44 -8.06 -19.46
N ARG A 3 -13.18 -9.14 -19.75
CA ARG A 3 -12.62 -10.29 -20.51
C ARG A 3 -11.92 -9.88 -21.82
N SER A 4 -10.74 -10.44 -22.11
CA SER A 4 -10.04 -10.32 -23.40
C SER A 4 -10.18 -11.63 -24.18
N LEU A 5 -10.44 -11.55 -25.49
CA LEU A 5 -10.59 -12.72 -26.38
C LEU A 5 -9.45 -12.86 -27.40
N THR A 6 -8.65 -11.81 -27.59
CA THR A 6 -7.67 -11.72 -28.67
C THR A 6 -6.23 -11.81 -28.19
N ARG A 7 -5.96 -11.51 -26.91
CA ARG A 7 -4.62 -11.61 -26.31
C ARG A 7 -4.63 -11.68 -24.78
N ILE A 8 -3.50 -12.11 -24.22
CA ILE A 8 -3.20 -11.99 -22.78
C ILE A 8 -3.09 -10.50 -22.42
N ARG A 9 -3.58 -10.16 -21.22
CA ARG A 9 -3.43 -8.82 -20.66
C ARG A 9 -2.44 -8.77 -19.53
N THR A 10 -1.67 -7.70 -19.50
CA THR A 10 -0.64 -7.41 -18.51
C THR A 10 -1.18 -6.52 -17.38
N SER A 11 -0.63 -6.71 -16.19
CA SER A 11 -0.92 -5.90 -14.99
C SER A 11 0.24 -6.03 -14.01
N HIS A 12 0.15 -5.31 -12.88
CA HIS A 12 1.02 -5.45 -11.72
C HIS A 12 0.16 -5.71 -10.48
N VAL A 13 0.78 -6.20 -9.40
CA VAL A 13 0.08 -6.67 -8.19
C VAL A 13 -0.30 -5.56 -7.20
N GLY A 14 -0.19 -4.28 -7.59
CA GLY A 14 -0.45 -3.14 -6.71
C GLY A 14 0.73 -2.16 -6.63
N ARG A 15 1.27 -1.94 -5.43
CA ARG A 15 2.30 -0.93 -5.16
C ARG A 15 3.47 -0.90 -6.15
N LEU A 16 3.80 0.31 -6.60
CA LEU A 16 4.98 0.66 -7.41
C LEU A 16 5.93 1.56 -6.61
N PRO A 17 7.22 1.66 -7.00
CA PRO A 17 8.17 2.57 -6.36
C PRO A 17 7.67 4.01 -6.33
N PRO A 18 7.84 4.75 -5.22
CA PRO A 18 7.38 6.13 -5.14
C PRO A 18 8.14 7.01 -6.13
N PRO A 19 7.46 7.98 -6.78
CA PRO A 19 8.14 9.02 -7.53
C PRO A 19 9.13 9.79 -6.65
N LYS A 20 10.10 10.48 -7.26
CA LYS A 20 11.05 11.33 -6.53
C LYS A 20 10.29 12.34 -5.64
N GLY A 21 10.65 12.41 -4.36
CA GLY A 21 10.03 13.30 -3.38
C GLY A 21 8.73 12.78 -2.74
N TRP A 22 8.31 11.55 -3.03
CA TRP A 22 7.08 10.95 -2.48
C TRP A 22 7.30 9.92 -1.38
N ALA A 23 8.55 9.62 -1.03
CA ALA A 23 8.90 8.55 -0.07
C ALA A 23 8.20 8.71 1.29
N ASP A 24 8.04 9.95 1.76
CA ASP A 24 7.49 10.24 3.09
C ASP A 24 5.96 10.34 3.11
N MET A 25 5.33 10.53 1.94
CA MET A 25 3.89 10.81 1.87
C MET A 25 3.01 9.74 2.56
N PRO A 26 3.27 8.42 2.39
CA PRO A 26 2.56 7.39 3.13
C PRO A 26 2.57 7.59 4.65
N ALA A 27 3.74 7.90 5.23
CA ALA A 27 3.89 8.06 6.66
C ALA A 27 3.12 9.29 7.16
N ARG A 28 3.19 10.40 6.41
CA ARG A 28 2.47 11.64 6.75
C ARG A 28 0.96 11.46 6.74
N LEU A 29 0.43 10.71 5.78
CA LEU A 29 -1.01 10.38 5.75
C LEU A 29 -1.41 9.44 6.88
N ALA A 30 -0.60 8.41 7.17
CA ALA A 30 -0.88 7.51 8.27
C ALA A 30 -0.78 8.19 9.66
N GLY A 31 0.12 9.16 9.79
CA GLY A 31 0.31 9.97 11.00
C GLY A 31 -0.69 11.12 11.14
N ALA A 32 -1.70 11.21 10.27
CA ALA A 32 -2.70 12.28 10.26
C ALA A 32 -2.13 13.71 10.19
N GLU A 33 -0.95 13.90 9.57
CA GLU A 33 -0.39 15.24 9.33
C GLU A 33 -1.18 16.01 8.26
N ILE A 34 -1.81 15.28 7.33
CA ILE A 34 -2.68 15.82 6.29
C ILE A 34 -3.95 14.99 6.31
N THR A 35 -5.06 15.60 6.71
CA THR A 35 -6.35 14.91 6.89
C THR A 35 -7.43 15.40 5.93
N ASP A 36 -7.29 16.62 5.38
CA ASP A 36 -8.26 17.18 4.43
C ASP A 36 -8.22 16.40 3.09
N PRO A 37 -9.32 15.71 2.72
CA PRO A 37 -9.39 14.93 1.48
C PRO A 37 -9.13 15.77 0.22
N VAL A 38 -9.52 17.05 0.22
CA VAL A 38 -9.32 17.95 -0.92
C VAL A 38 -7.83 18.27 -1.09
N VAL A 39 -7.13 18.54 0.03
CA VAL A 39 -5.68 18.78 0.02
C VAL A 39 -4.92 17.53 -0.41
N ILE A 40 -5.33 16.36 0.08
CA ILE A 40 -4.73 15.08 -0.31
C ILE A 40 -4.92 14.85 -1.82
N ALA A 41 -6.14 14.98 -2.33
CA ALA A 41 -6.45 14.78 -3.74
C ALA A 41 -5.66 15.73 -4.64
N ALA A 42 -5.56 17.01 -4.26
CA ALA A 42 -4.80 18.02 -5.01
C ALA A 42 -3.30 17.68 -5.12
N LYS A 43 -2.72 17.06 -4.08
CA LYS A 43 -1.32 16.62 -4.10
C LYS A 43 -1.13 15.31 -4.87
N VAL A 44 -1.99 14.32 -4.62
CA VAL A 44 -1.83 12.93 -5.07
C VAL A 44 -2.18 12.75 -6.55
N THR A 45 -3.24 13.40 -7.02
CA THR A 45 -3.77 13.20 -8.37
C THR A 45 -2.74 13.44 -9.48
N PRO A 46 -1.93 14.52 -9.46
CA PRO A 46 -0.89 14.73 -10.47
C PRO A 46 0.17 13.62 -10.48
N ALA A 47 0.56 13.11 -9.31
CA ALA A 47 1.55 12.05 -9.21
C ALA A 47 0.99 10.69 -9.68
N ILE A 48 -0.29 10.41 -9.41
CA ILE A 48 -0.99 9.25 -9.97
C ILE A 48 -1.06 9.36 -11.49
N ALA A 49 -1.37 10.55 -12.03
CA ALA A 49 -1.47 10.75 -13.48
C ALA A 49 -0.16 10.41 -14.19
N GLU A 50 0.97 10.87 -13.66
CA GLU A 50 2.31 10.53 -14.19
C GLU A 50 2.63 9.03 -14.03
N MET A 51 2.21 8.40 -12.94
CA MET A 51 2.36 6.96 -12.72
C MET A 51 1.56 6.15 -13.75
N VAL A 52 0.29 6.49 -13.97
CA VAL A 52 -0.59 5.84 -14.94
C VAL A 52 -0.07 6.05 -16.35
N LYS A 53 0.40 7.26 -16.68
CA LYS A 53 1.00 7.57 -17.99
C LYS A 53 2.15 6.62 -18.31
N LYS A 54 3.09 6.41 -17.37
CA LYS A 54 4.21 5.47 -17.56
C LYS A 54 3.75 4.02 -17.77
N GLN A 55 2.72 3.58 -17.04
CA GLN A 55 2.17 2.24 -17.22
C GLN A 55 1.59 2.06 -18.62
N VAL A 56 0.85 3.06 -19.12
CA VAL A 56 0.31 3.06 -20.48
C VAL A 56 1.42 3.06 -21.52
N GLU A 57 2.44 3.91 -21.35
CA GLU A 57 3.60 4.00 -22.26
C GLU A 57 4.38 2.68 -22.37
N VAL A 58 4.47 1.91 -21.28
CA VAL A 58 5.14 0.59 -21.24
C VAL A 58 4.21 -0.55 -21.72
N GLY A 59 2.92 -0.28 -21.95
CA GLY A 59 1.97 -1.27 -22.45
C GLY A 59 1.34 -2.15 -21.37
N ILE A 60 1.18 -1.63 -20.14
CA ILE A 60 0.35 -2.27 -19.12
C ILE A 60 -1.13 -2.09 -19.46
N ASP A 61 -1.87 -3.20 -19.55
CA ASP A 61 -3.27 -3.17 -19.96
C ASP A 61 -4.24 -2.84 -18.84
N CYS A 62 -3.97 -3.38 -17.65
CA CYS A 62 -4.76 -3.14 -16.45
C CYS A 62 -3.91 -2.29 -15.50
N VAL A 63 -4.02 -0.97 -15.67
CA VAL A 63 -3.28 0.03 -14.89
C VAL A 63 -3.89 0.26 -13.52
N GLY A 64 -3.06 0.72 -12.58
CA GLY A 64 -3.47 1.13 -11.23
C GLY A 64 -2.83 2.46 -10.82
N ASP A 65 -3.22 2.99 -9.67
CA ASP A 65 -2.60 4.21 -9.10
C ASP A 65 -1.18 3.96 -8.56
N GLY A 66 -0.79 2.69 -8.44
CA GLY A 66 0.51 2.25 -7.95
C GLY A 66 0.68 2.35 -6.44
N GLU A 67 -0.38 2.63 -5.66
CA GLU A 67 -0.43 2.63 -4.19
C GLU A 67 0.81 3.25 -3.47
N PHE A 68 1.54 4.14 -4.13
CA PHE A 68 2.82 4.66 -3.62
C PHE A 68 2.62 5.71 -2.52
N TRP A 69 1.42 6.27 -2.45
CA TRP A 69 1.06 7.42 -1.62
C TRP A 69 0.28 7.03 -0.34
N THR A 70 -0.29 5.82 -0.27
CA THR A 70 -1.00 5.31 0.91
C THR A 70 -0.05 4.58 1.87
N ALA A 71 -0.43 4.37 3.13
CA ALA A 71 0.32 3.47 4.01
C ALA A 71 -0.30 2.07 4.04
N ARG A 72 0.53 1.05 4.29
CA ARG A 72 0.10 -0.34 4.43
C ARG A 72 0.14 -0.78 5.89
N ASN A 73 -0.59 -0.07 6.74
CA ASN A 73 -0.69 -0.39 8.17
C ASN A 73 -2.14 -0.28 8.66
N LEU A 74 -2.43 -0.91 9.79
CA LEU A 74 -3.78 -0.96 10.35
C LEU A 74 -4.32 0.44 10.67
N ALA A 75 -3.47 1.36 11.12
CA ALA A 75 -3.85 2.74 11.41
C ALA A 75 -4.42 3.46 10.18
N HIS A 76 -3.78 3.30 9.02
CA HIS A 76 -4.27 3.87 7.76
C HIS A 76 -5.61 3.28 7.36
N TYR A 77 -5.79 1.96 7.44
CA TYR A 77 -7.07 1.34 7.09
C TYR A 77 -8.17 1.72 8.07
N ALA A 78 -7.91 1.68 9.37
CA ALA A 78 -8.86 2.05 10.42
C ALA A 78 -9.35 3.51 10.27
N ALA A 79 -8.51 4.42 9.79
CA ALA A 79 -8.91 5.81 9.52
C ALA A 79 -10.03 5.94 8.45
N HIS A 80 -10.25 4.92 7.62
CA HIS A 80 -11.30 4.93 6.58
C HIS A 80 -12.59 4.19 6.99
N PHE A 81 -12.64 3.59 8.18
CA PHE A 81 -13.79 2.81 8.64
C PHE A 81 -14.27 3.28 10.01
N THR A 82 -15.59 3.35 10.20
CA THR A 82 -16.17 3.48 11.54
C THR A 82 -16.28 2.11 12.20
N GLY A 83 -16.11 2.05 13.53
CA GLY A 83 -16.22 0.80 14.30
C GLY A 83 -15.01 -0.14 14.23
N VAL A 84 -13.90 0.30 13.63
CA VAL A 84 -12.62 -0.42 13.65
C VAL A 84 -11.61 0.38 14.47
N GLU A 85 -11.11 -0.20 15.56
CA GLU A 85 -10.10 0.42 16.40
C GLU A 85 -8.91 -0.52 16.64
N ALA A 86 -7.72 0.07 16.79
CA ALA A 86 -6.55 -0.66 17.24
C ALA A 86 -6.59 -0.77 18.76
N ARG A 87 -6.57 -2.00 19.30
CA ARG A 87 -6.37 -2.19 20.73
C ARG A 87 -4.88 -2.15 21.10
N PRO A 88 -4.54 -1.77 22.33
CA PRO A 88 -3.20 -1.97 22.86
C PRO A 88 -2.79 -3.45 22.82
N VAL A 89 -1.54 -3.69 22.45
CA VAL A 89 -0.91 -5.02 22.51
C VAL A 89 -0.54 -5.30 23.97
N ALA A 90 -0.90 -6.47 24.50
CA ALA A 90 -0.52 -6.83 25.86
C ALA A 90 1.01 -7.05 25.97
N PRO A 91 1.63 -6.90 27.15
CA PRO A 91 3.09 -6.99 27.30
C PRO A 91 3.75 -8.25 26.70
N ASP A 92 3.08 -9.40 26.81
CA ASP A 92 3.57 -10.70 26.33
C ASP A 92 2.92 -11.15 25.01
N GLU A 93 2.16 -10.27 24.37
CA GLU A 93 1.48 -10.58 23.12
C GLU A 93 2.32 -10.13 21.91
N PRO A 94 2.49 -10.98 20.88
CA PRO A 94 3.14 -10.55 19.65
C PRO A 94 2.31 -9.45 18.98
N PRO A 95 2.92 -8.32 18.55
CA PRO A 95 2.20 -7.19 17.98
C PRO A 95 1.58 -7.49 16.59
N THR A 96 1.93 -8.63 16.01
CA THR A 96 1.35 -9.12 14.76
C THR A 96 1.45 -10.64 14.69
N THR A 97 0.45 -11.28 14.08
CA THR A 97 0.46 -12.72 13.78
C THR A 97 1.62 -13.15 12.88
N ARG A 98 2.32 -12.20 12.22
CA ARG A 98 3.53 -12.48 11.45
C ARG A 98 4.68 -13.04 12.31
N HIS A 99 4.63 -12.89 13.63
CA HIS A 99 5.59 -13.51 14.54
C HIS A 99 5.27 -14.99 14.82
N SER A 100 4.07 -15.47 14.45
CA SER A 100 3.59 -16.83 14.68
C SER A 100 3.23 -17.48 13.35
N THR A 101 4.21 -17.59 12.45
CA THR A 101 4.06 -18.27 11.17
C THR A 101 4.77 -19.61 11.21
N ARG A 102 4.21 -20.62 10.53
CA ARG A 102 4.86 -21.94 10.38
C ARG A 102 6.30 -21.84 9.89
N GLU A 103 6.57 -20.91 8.98
CA GLU A 103 7.91 -20.67 8.45
C GLU A 103 8.91 -20.21 9.52
N ARG A 104 8.46 -19.40 10.49
CA ARG A 104 9.29 -18.99 11.64
C ARG A 104 9.54 -20.13 12.62
N ASP A 105 8.56 -21.01 12.78
CA ASP A 105 8.66 -22.17 13.66
C ASP A 105 9.59 -23.24 13.05
N GLU A 106 9.50 -23.46 11.74
CA GLU A 106 10.22 -24.51 11.01
C GLU A 106 11.63 -24.05 10.57
N PHE A 107 11.82 -22.76 10.29
CA PHE A 107 13.10 -22.19 9.84
C PHE A 107 13.58 -21.04 10.73
N PRO A 108 13.75 -21.26 12.05
CA PRO A 108 14.09 -20.18 12.98
C PRO A 108 15.46 -19.54 12.68
N ASP A 109 16.43 -20.30 12.17
CA ASP A 109 17.77 -19.80 11.88
C ASP A 109 17.82 -18.87 10.66
N PHE A 110 16.94 -19.07 9.68
CA PHE A 110 16.88 -18.25 8.46
C PHE A 110 16.37 -16.82 8.73
N LEU A 111 15.59 -16.64 9.81
CA LEU A 111 14.90 -15.38 10.13
C LEU A 111 15.52 -14.62 11.31
N ARG A 112 16.72 -15.03 11.77
CA ARG A 112 17.49 -14.42 12.88
C ARG A 112 18.40 -13.24 12.48
N ALA A 113 18.21 -12.64 11.30
CA ALA A 113 19.01 -11.50 10.84
C ALA A 113 18.72 -10.21 11.62
#